data_AF-A0A813H1W0-F1
#
_entry.id   AF-A0A813H1W0-F1
#
_cell.length_a   1.000
_cell.length_b   1.000
_cell.length_c   1.000
_cell.angle_alpha   90.00
_cell.angle_beta   90.00
_cell.angle_gamma   90.00
#
_symmetry.space_group_name_H-M   'P 1'
#
loop_
_entity.id
_entity.type
_entity.pdbx_description
1 polymer ?
#
loop_
_entity_poly.entity_id
_entity_poly.type
_entity_poly.pdbx_seq_one_letter_code
_entity_poly.pdbx_strand_id
1 'polypeptide(L)'
;MARNSASAKMGLAAAGIGACCLLSPGAFVAPTTPSLRASHNAAQLPGVQSEALNSEGQGSSWLASGAAGLLLSGVAARALLGSRRAESSVAMRATGIGINGFGRIGRQVARIAMKDPEVELKLVNASYEADYLAYMMKYDSIHGRYDGTVEVDGDSLVIDGHKVVLSHTRDPAEIPFAKYGADYVCESTGVFLTTEKIQAHLKAGAKKVVFSAPAKDESHTIVMGVNQETYKPEMQAVSCASCTTNGLAPMVKAINDALASRGA
;
A
#
# COMPACT_ATOMS: atom_id res chain seq x y z
N MET A 1 15.05 36.45 -54.56
CA MET A 1 14.69 35.49 -55.62
C MET A 1 14.88 34.09 -55.04
N ALA A 2 13.88 33.51 -54.37
CA ALA A 2 12.83 32.67 -54.94
C ALA A 2 13.37 31.34 -55.55
N ARG A 3 13.16 30.21 -54.87
CA ARG A 3 12.10 29.23 -55.19
C ARG A 3 12.16 27.96 -54.32
N ASN A 4 10.96 27.54 -53.94
CA ASN A 4 10.55 26.26 -53.34
C ASN A 4 10.97 25.03 -54.16
N SER A 5 11.09 23.87 -53.49
CA SER A 5 10.13 22.77 -53.70
C SER A 5 10.25 21.67 -52.63
N ALA A 6 9.07 21.29 -52.12
CA ALA A 6 8.84 20.16 -51.24
C ALA A 6 8.89 18.83 -52.02
N SER A 7 9.16 17.72 -51.31
CA SER A 7 8.77 16.40 -51.79
C SER A 7 8.17 15.58 -50.64
N ALA A 8 6.91 15.23 -50.84
CA ALA A 8 6.05 14.46 -49.95
C ALA A 8 6.46 12.99 -49.92
N LYS A 9 6.27 12.32 -48.77
CA LYS A 9 6.18 10.87 -48.72
C LYS A 9 4.81 10.43 -48.22
N MET A 10 4.30 9.49 -49.00
CA MET A 10 2.94 9.06 -49.18
C MET A 10 2.61 7.97 -48.14
N GLY A 11 1.46 8.10 -47.49
CA GLY A 11 0.89 7.05 -46.66
C GLY A 11 0.39 5.89 -47.52
N LEU A 12 0.54 4.67 -46.99
CA LEU A 12 -0.07 3.47 -47.55
C LEU A 12 -0.93 2.84 -46.44
N ALA A 13 -2.24 2.99 -46.60
CA ALA A 13 -3.25 2.24 -45.88
C ALA A 13 -3.44 0.88 -46.56
N ALA A 14 -3.49 -0.20 -45.78
CA ALA A 14 -3.93 -1.50 -46.24
C ALA A 14 -5.05 -2.00 -45.32
N ALA A 15 -6.25 -2.10 -45.89
CA ALA A 15 -7.40 -2.77 -45.32
C ALA A 15 -7.24 -4.29 -45.46
N GLY A 16 -7.60 -5.05 -44.43
CA GLY A 16 -7.64 -6.51 -44.42
C GLY A 16 -8.84 -6.99 -43.62
N ILE A 17 -9.73 -7.70 -44.31
CA ILE A 17 -11.04 -8.18 -43.89
C ILE A 17 -10.92 -9.48 -43.09
N GLY A 18 -11.69 -9.59 -41.99
CA GLY A 18 -12.49 -10.76 -41.63
C GLY A 18 -11.80 -12.04 -41.13
N ALA A 19 -11.97 -12.32 -39.83
CA ALA A 19 -12.23 -13.68 -39.33
C ALA A 19 -12.95 -13.59 -37.97
N CYS A 20 -14.29 -13.61 -38.03
CA CYS A 20 -15.16 -13.85 -36.88
C CYS A 20 -15.13 -15.36 -36.59
N CYS A 21 -14.49 -15.77 -35.50
CA CYS A 21 -14.60 -17.13 -34.97
C CYS A 21 -15.40 -17.10 -33.67
N LEU A 22 -16.68 -17.44 -33.82
CA LEU A 22 -17.57 -17.84 -32.74
C LEU A 22 -17.01 -19.12 -32.10
N LEU A 23 -16.69 -19.07 -30.81
CA LEU A 23 -16.49 -20.25 -29.97
C LEU A 23 -17.56 -20.27 -28.88
N SER A 24 -18.42 -21.28 -28.97
CA SER A 24 -19.49 -21.61 -28.03
C SER A 24 -18.96 -21.88 -26.61
N PRO A 25 -19.75 -21.60 -25.56
CA PRO A 25 -19.39 -21.95 -24.19
C PRO A 25 -19.67 -23.45 -23.95
N GLY A 26 -18.60 -24.26 -23.95
CA GLY A 26 -18.61 -25.64 -23.47
C GLY A 26 -18.29 -25.68 -21.98
N ALA A 27 -19.17 -26.31 -21.21
CA ALA A 27 -19.19 -26.38 -19.76
C ALA A 27 -17.89 -26.95 -19.15
N PHE A 28 -17.27 -26.21 -18.23
CA PHE A 28 -16.32 -26.73 -17.27
C PHE A 28 -17.07 -27.06 -15.97
N VAL A 29 -17.26 -28.35 -15.70
CA VAL A 29 -17.84 -28.88 -14.47
C VAL A 29 -16.70 -29.16 -13.49
N ALA A 30 -16.71 -28.50 -12.33
CA ALA A 30 -15.79 -28.78 -11.24
C ALA A 30 -16.24 -30.03 -10.44
N PRO A 31 -15.34 -30.94 -10.05
CA PRO A 31 -15.70 -32.06 -9.20
C PRO A 31 -15.95 -31.59 -7.76
N THR A 32 -17.13 -31.88 -7.24
CA THR A 32 -17.53 -31.68 -5.85
C THR A 32 -16.81 -32.68 -4.95
N THR A 33 -16.03 -32.17 -3.99
CA THR A 33 -15.48 -32.99 -2.90
C THR A 33 -16.55 -33.17 -1.82
N PRO A 34 -16.76 -34.38 -1.28
CA PRO A 34 -17.82 -34.62 -0.32
C PRO A 34 -17.45 -34.10 1.08
N SER A 35 -18.42 -33.42 1.69
CA SER A 35 -18.46 -33.06 3.11
C SER A 35 -18.59 -34.34 3.96
N LEU A 36 -17.59 -34.61 4.81
CA LEU A 36 -17.70 -35.61 5.86
C LEU A 36 -18.16 -34.93 7.16
N ARG A 37 -19.45 -35.09 7.43
CA ARG A 37 -20.12 -34.78 8.70
C ARG A 37 -20.12 -36.07 9.53
N ALA A 38 -19.37 -36.12 10.62
CA ALA A 38 -19.47 -37.17 11.61
C ALA A 38 -20.34 -36.69 12.78
N SER A 39 -21.53 -37.29 12.88
CA SER A 39 -22.43 -37.19 14.02
C SER A 39 -22.19 -38.38 14.96
N HIS A 40 -22.01 -38.12 16.25
CA HIS A 40 -22.38 -39.08 17.30
C HIS A 40 -22.94 -38.33 18.51
N ASN A 41 -24.24 -38.50 18.73
CA ASN A 41 -24.92 -38.29 20.01
C ASN A 41 -24.66 -39.50 20.91
N ALA A 42 -24.41 -39.30 22.20
CA ALA A 42 -24.96 -40.14 23.27
C ALA A 42 -24.81 -39.49 24.67
N ALA A 43 -25.97 -39.21 25.27
CA ALA A 43 -26.35 -39.44 26.68
C ALA A 43 -25.79 -38.57 27.83
N GLN A 44 -26.74 -37.83 28.43
CA GLN A 44 -26.93 -37.38 29.83
C GLN A 44 -26.62 -38.47 30.90
N LEU A 45 -26.39 -38.27 32.22
CA LEU A 45 -26.54 -37.25 33.31
C LEU A 45 -25.88 -37.91 34.58
N PRO A 46 -25.95 -37.42 35.86
CA PRO A 46 -26.30 -36.12 36.44
C PRO A 46 -25.23 -35.59 37.45
N GLY A 47 -25.53 -34.44 38.09
CA GLY A 47 -24.57 -33.58 38.79
C GLY A 47 -24.26 -33.89 40.26
N VAL A 48 -23.38 -33.04 40.81
CA VAL A 48 -23.23 -32.74 42.25
C VAL A 48 -22.82 -31.27 42.37
N GLN A 49 -23.56 -30.52 43.18
CA GLN A 49 -23.22 -29.18 43.67
C GLN A 49 -22.45 -29.32 45.00
N SER A 50 -21.47 -28.45 45.26
CA SER A 50 -21.05 -28.01 46.60
C SER A 50 -20.18 -26.77 46.44
N GLU A 51 -20.71 -25.59 46.69
CA GLU A 51 -20.69 -24.87 47.97
C GLU A 51 -19.38 -24.11 48.24
N ALA A 52 -19.59 -22.82 48.47
CA ALA A 52 -18.62 -21.82 48.88
C ALA A 52 -18.24 -21.98 50.34
N LEU A 53 -16.98 -21.70 50.68
CA LEU A 53 -16.58 -21.34 52.04
C LEU A 53 -15.63 -20.14 51.99
N ASN A 54 -16.14 -19.01 52.49
CA ASN A 54 -15.35 -17.90 53.02
C ASN A 54 -14.80 -18.31 54.39
N SER A 55 -13.57 -17.88 54.72
CA SER A 55 -13.21 -17.55 56.10
C SER A 55 -12.12 -16.48 56.13
N GLU A 56 -12.43 -15.40 56.85
CA GLU A 56 -11.53 -14.33 57.26
C GLU A 56 -10.53 -14.78 58.35
N GLY A 57 -9.49 -13.97 58.58
CA GLY A 57 -8.64 -14.02 59.78
C GLY A 57 -7.16 -13.70 59.46
N GLN A 58 -6.72 -12.44 59.53
CA GLN A 58 -6.14 -11.76 60.71
C GLN A 58 -4.77 -12.30 61.21
N GLY A 59 -3.82 -11.36 61.41
CA GLY A 59 -2.65 -11.50 62.30
C GLY A 59 -1.32 -11.76 61.59
N SER A 60 -0.50 -10.75 61.31
CA SER A 60 0.51 -10.13 62.19
C SER A 60 1.90 -10.79 62.13
N SER A 61 2.83 -10.05 61.50
CA SER A 61 4.26 -9.85 61.80
C SER A 61 5.03 -10.91 62.61
N TRP A 62 6.22 -11.30 62.13
CA TRP A 62 7.45 -11.31 62.94
C TRP A 62 8.71 -11.18 62.05
N LEU A 63 9.58 -10.25 62.45
CA LEU A 63 10.94 -10.00 61.95
C LEU A 63 11.91 -11.08 62.46
N ALA A 64 12.86 -11.50 61.62
CA ALA A 64 14.13 -12.06 62.11
C ALA A 64 15.28 -11.74 61.15
N SER A 65 16.24 -11.02 61.71
CA SER A 65 17.52 -10.56 61.16
C SER A 65 18.49 -11.69 60.82
N GLY A 66 19.47 -11.40 59.95
CA GLY A 66 20.68 -12.20 59.82
C GLY A 66 21.62 -11.68 58.73
N ALA A 67 22.61 -10.89 59.13
CA ALA A 67 23.61 -10.28 58.27
C ALA A 67 24.86 -11.15 58.07
N ALA A 68 25.65 -10.74 57.07
CA ALA A 68 27.11 -10.88 56.91
C ALA A 68 27.66 -12.07 56.09
N GLY A 69 28.46 -11.74 55.08
CA GLY A 69 29.29 -12.68 54.34
C GLY A 69 29.89 -12.10 53.05
N LEU A 70 30.75 -11.09 53.18
CA LEU A 70 31.56 -10.53 52.09
C LEU A 70 32.63 -11.54 51.64
N LEU A 71 32.71 -11.88 50.35
CA LEU A 71 33.95 -12.32 49.70
C LEU A 71 34.06 -11.69 48.31
N LEU A 72 35.01 -10.77 48.19
CA LEU A 72 35.46 -10.14 46.96
C LEU A 72 36.42 -11.06 46.19
N SER A 73 36.44 -10.80 44.87
CA SER A 73 37.54 -10.94 43.91
C SER A 73 37.44 -12.11 42.93
N GLY A 74 37.29 -11.74 41.65
CA GLY A 74 37.25 -12.67 40.53
C GLY A 74 37.00 -11.97 39.21
N VAL A 75 38.02 -11.24 38.71
CA VAL A 75 38.29 -10.99 37.29
C VAL A 75 37.29 -10.12 36.50
N ALA A 76 37.78 -8.95 36.10
CA ALA A 76 37.19 -8.05 35.12
C ALA A 76 36.89 -8.74 33.78
N ALA A 77 35.62 -9.05 33.54
CA ALA A 77 35.12 -9.35 32.20
C ALA A 77 34.68 -8.05 31.53
N ARG A 78 35.56 -7.55 30.66
CA ARG A 78 35.35 -6.50 29.67
C ARG A 78 33.90 -6.38 29.21
N ALA A 79 33.39 -5.17 29.37
CA ALA A 79 32.34 -4.61 28.54
C ALA A 79 32.65 -4.89 27.05
N LEU A 80 31.97 -5.89 26.49
CA LEU A 80 31.77 -5.99 25.06
C LEU A 80 30.44 -5.33 24.76
N LEU A 81 30.58 -4.16 24.15
CA LEU A 81 29.55 -3.36 23.53
C LEU A 81 28.66 -4.24 22.64
N GLY A 82 27.56 -4.72 23.21
CA GLY A 82 26.32 -4.81 22.46
C GLY A 82 25.80 -3.40 22.31
N SER A 83 26.30 -2.68 21.30
CA SER A 83 25.66 -1.48 20.78
C SER A 83 24.25 -1.88 20.36
N ARG A 84 23.30 -1.80 21.29
CA ARG A 84 21.90 -1.61 20.94
C ARG A 84 21.90 -0.27 20.25
N ARG A 85 21.96 -0.33 18.92
CA ARG A 85 21.64 0.78 18.04
C ARG A 85 20.38 1.40 18.65
N ALA A 86 20.52 2.62 19.15
CA ALA A 86 19.38 3.40 19.53
C ALA A 86 18.50 3.48 18.28
N GLU A 87 17.49 2.63 18.21
CA GLU A 87 16.32 2.91 17.38
C GLU A 87 15.77 4.18 18.01
N SER A 88 16.12 5.28 17.37
CA SER A 88 15.52 6.58 17.60
C SER A 88 14.01 6.39 17.52
N SER A 89 13.37 6.26 18.68
CA SER A 89 11.92 6.26 18.82
C SER A 89 11.41 7.67 18.56
N VAL A 90 11.56 8.13 17.32
CA VAL A 90 10.57 9.03 16.75
C VAL A 90 9.32 8.15 16.71
N ALA A 91 8.32 8.47 17.52
CA ALA A 91 7.00 7.88 17.33
C ALA A 91 6.67 8.05 15.84
N MET A 92 6.71 6.95 15.07
CA MET A 92 6.51 7.01 13.62
C MET A 92 5.09 7.52 13.43
N ARG A 93 4.99 8.81 13.08
CA ARG A 93 3.74 9.38 12.61
C ARG A 93 3.43 8.68 11.29
N ALA A 94 2.17 8.29 11.11
CA ALA A 94 1.70 7.77 9.85
C ALA A 94 2.08 8.72 8.71
N THR A 95 2.57 8.17 7.61
CA THR A 95 3.06 8.94 6.48
C THR A 95 1.88 9.54 5.74
N GLY A 96 1.82 10.87 5.69
CA GLY A 96 0.76 11.58 4.98
C GLY A 96 0.88 11.40 3.46
N ILE A 97 -0.14 10.83 2.85
CA ILE A 97 -0.19 10.60 1.40
C ILE A 97 -1.30 11.42 0.73
N GLY A 98 -1.03 11.79 -0.52
CA GLY A 98 -2.00 12.37 -1.44
C GLY A 98 -2.19 11.47 -2.66
N ILE A 99 -3.36 11.54 -3.29
CA ILE A 99 -3.64 10.84 -4.55
C ILE A 99 -4.08 11.86 -5.58
N ASN A 100 -3.36 11.93 -6.70
CA ASN A 100 -3.81 12.68 -7.87
C ASN A 100 -4.39 11.70 -8.90
N GLY A 101 -5.69 11.84 -9.16
CA GLY A 101 -6.47 10.95 -10.03
C GLY A 101 -7.16 9.82 -9.25
N PHE A 102 -8.46 9.96 -9.00
CA PHE A 102 -9.25 8.93 -8.29
C PHE A 102 -9.88 7.89 -9.24
N GLY A 103 -9.07 7.39 -10.18
CA GLY A 103 -9.45 6.36 -11.13
C GLY A 103 -9.36 4.95 -10.54
N ARG A 104 -9.26 3.92 -11.39
CA ARG A 104 -9.13 2.52 -10.94
C ARG A 104 -7.97 2.32 -9.97
N ILE A 105 -6.77 2.81 -10.30
CA ILE A 105 -5.60 2.64 -9.44
C ILE A 105 -5.70 3.51 -8.18
N GLY A 106 -6.01 4.80 -8.31
CA GLY A 106 -6.13 5.71 -7.17
C GLY A 106 -7.12 5.22 -6.11
N ARG A 107 -8.27 4.65 -6.52
CA ARG A 107 -9.23 4.06 -5.56
C ARG A 107 -8.68 2.84 -4.85
N GLN A 108 -7.98 1.96 -5.57
CA GLN A 108 -7.36 0.79 -4.94
C GLN A 108 -6.25 1.20 -3.97
N VAL A 109 -5.46 2.21 -4.32
CA VAL A 109 -4.46 2.80 -3.41
C VAL A 109 -5.13 3.37 -2.16
N ALA A 110 -6.24 4.12 -2.30
CA ALA A 110 -6.99 4.60 -1.14
C ALA A 110 -7.53 3.45 -0.28
N ARG A 111 -8.13 2.42 -0.89
CA ARG A 111 -8.65 1.24 -0.16
C ARG A 111 -7.56 0.49 0.61
N ILE A 112 -6.35 0.42 0.07
CA ILE A 112 -5.20 -0.20 0.74
C ILE A 112 -4.69 0.71 1.86
N ALA A 113 -4.54 2.01 1.59
CA ALA A 113 -4.08 3.00 2.56
C ALA A 113 -4.98 3.07 3.80
N MET A 114 -6.29 2.98 3.65
CA MET A 114 -7.22 2.98 4.79
C MET A 114 -7.06 1.78 5.73
N LYS A 115 -6.41 0.70 5.29
CA LYS A 115 -6.15 -0.51 6.08
C LYS A 115 -4.75 -0.54 6.68
N ASP A 116 -3.89 0.40 6.31
CA ASP A 116 -2.49 0.44 6.71
C ASP A 116 -2.28 1.53 7.77
N PRO A 117 -1.95 1.17 9.03
CA PRO A 117 -1.75 2.14 10.09
C PRO A 117 -0.51 3.02 9.90
N GLU A 118 0.42 2.66 9.00
CA GLU A 118 1.62 3.44 8.71
C GLU A 118 1.37 4.56 7.69
N VAL A 119 0.17 4.58 7.09
CA VAL A 119 -0.20 5.49 6.00
C VAL A 119 -1.43 6.29 6.39
N GLU A 120 -1.41 7.58 6.11
CA GLU A 120 -2.57 8.45 6.35
C GLU A 120 -2.99 9.13 5.05
N LEU A 121 -4.14 8.76 4.51
CA LEU A 121 -4.69 9.40 3.32
C LEU A 121 -5.24 10.78 3.67
N LYS A 122 -4.55 11.84 3.23
CA LYS A 122 -4.89 13.22 3.57
C LYS A 122 -5.71 13.93 2.51
N LEU A 123 -5.35 13.73 1.25
CA LEU A 123 -5.90 14.48 0.13
C LEU A 123 -6.10 13.61 -1.11
N VAL A 124 -7.24 13.79 -1.78
CA VAL A 124 -7.51 13.23 -3.10
C VAL A 124 -7.87 14.36 -4.06
N ASN A 125 -7.11 14.49 -5.15
CA ASN A 125 -7.45 15.39 -6.25
C ASN A 125 -8.14 14.61 -7.39
N ALA A 126 -9.38 14.98 -7.72
CA ALA A 126 -10.17 14.35 -8.78
C ALA A 126 -11.22 15.29 -9.37
N SER A 127 -11.56 15.14 -10.65
CA SER A 127 -12.48 16.06 -11.35
C SER A 127 -13.98 15.79 -11.11
N TYR A 128 -14.35 14.89 -10.20
CA TYR A 128 -15.75 14.53 -9.94
C TYR A 128 -16.21 15.05 -8.58
N GLU A 129 -17.51 15.28 -8.46
CA GLU A 129 -18.17 15.65 -7.20
C GLU A 129 -17.98 14.61 -6.09
N ALA A 130 -18.00 15.06 -4.84
CA ALA A 130 -17.77 14.22 -3.67
C ALA A 130 -18.69 13.00 -3.59
N ASP A 131 -19.99 13.16 -3.88
CA ASP A 131 -20.96 12.06 -3.90
C ASP A 131 -20.58 10.95 -4.89
N TYR A 132 -20.09 11.34 -6.07
CA TYR A 132 -19.68 10.37 -7.08
C TYR A 132 -18.38 9.66 -6.69
N LEU A 133 -17.42 10.39 -6.09
CA LEU A 133 -16.20 9.81 -5.56
C LEU A 133 -16.50 8.82 -4.42
N ALA A 134 -17.41 9.18 -3.51
CA ALA A 134 -17.89 8.29 -2.45
C ALA A 134 -18.55 7.04 -3.01
N TYR A 135 -19.41 7.18 -4.04
CA TYR A 135 -20.02 6.05 -4.71
C TYR A 135 -18.97 5.11 -5.32
N MET A 136 -18.01 5.64 -6.07
CA MET A 136 -16.94 4.84 -6.67
C MET A 136 -16.02 4.20 -5.62
N MET A 137 -15.83 4.86 -4.48
CA MET A 137 -15.08 4.27 -3.35
C MET A 137 -15.86 3.12 -2.73
N LYS A 138 -17.18 3.24 -2.55
CA LYS A 138 -18.06 2.21 -1.98
C LYS A 138 -18.20 1.00 -2.88
N TYR A 139 -18.37 1.18 -4.18
CA TYR A 139 -18.74 0.11 -5.10
C TYR A 139 -17.70 -0.05 -6.21
N ASP A 140 -17.07 -1.23 -6.25
CA ASP A 140 -16.19 -1.63 -7.34
C ASP A 140 -16.65 -2.97 -7.92
N SER A 141 -16.77 -3.07 -9.24
CA SER A 141 -17.31 -4.26 -9.90
C SER A 141 -16.38 -5.49 -9.82
N ILE A 142 -15.07 -5.27 -9.68
CA ILE A 142 -14.07 -6.35 -9.65
C ILE A 142 -13.68 -6.68 -8.22
N HIS A 143 -13.46 -5.67 -7.39
CA HIS A 143 -13.01 -5.83 -6.01
C HIS A 143 -14.16 -5.83 -5.00
N GLY A 144 -15.41 -5.69 -5.46
CA GLY A 144 -16.59 -5.68 -4.62
C GLY A 144 -16.79 -4.39 -3.84
N ARG A 145 -17.72 -4.46 -2.89
CA ARG A 145 -18.06 -3.36 -2.00
C ARG A 145 -16.92 -3.10 -1.02
N TYR A 146 -16.66 -1.84 -0.72
CA TYR A 146 -15.73 -1.45 0.33
C TYR A 146 -16.24 -1.94 1.69
N ASP A 147 -15.34 -2.58 2.43
CA ASP A 147 -15.60 -3.17 3.74
C ASP A 147 -15.36 -2.14 4.84
N GLY A 148 -16.22 -1.13 4.88
CA GLY A 148 -16.09 0.04 5.76
C GLY A 148 -17.15 1.09 5.50
N THR A 149 -17.05 2.23 6.18
CA THR A 149 -17.95 3.37 6.01
C THR A 149 -17.32 4.41 5.09
N VAL A 150 -18.15 5.02 4.26
CA VAL A 150 -17.76 6.13 3.39
C VAL A 150 -18.91 7.12 3.41
N GLU A 151 -18.64 8.33 3.86
CA GLU A 151 -19.62 9.41 3.96
C GLU A 151 -19.05 10.66 3.29
N VAL A 152 -19.94 11.57 2.89
CA VAL A 152 -19.57 12.85 2.29
C VAL A 152 -19.80 13.93 3.34
N ASP A 153 -18.78 14.75 3.55
CA ASP A 153 -18.82 15.91 4.45
C ASP A 153 -18.33 17.15 3.67
N GLY A 154 -19.25 17.77 2.92
CA GLY A 154 -18.94 18.87 2.00
C GLY A 154 -17.89 18.46 0.96
N ASP A 155 -16.79 19.20 0.88
CA ASP A 155 -15.65 18.92 -0.01
C ASP A 155 -14.67 17.92 0.61
N SER A 156 -15.17 16.91 1.32
CA SER A 156 -14.37 15.87 1.95
C SER A 156 -15.11 14.55 1.99
N LEU A 157 -14.34 13.46 2.03
CA LEU A 157 -14.85 12.12 2.31
C LEU A 157 -14.49 11.76 3.75
N VAL A 158 -15.43 11.17 4.47
CA VAL A 158 -15.16 10.53 5.77
C VAL A 158 -15.15 9.04 5.54
N ILE A 159 -13.96 8.43 5.55
CA ILE A 159 -13.76 6.99 5.29
C ILE A 159 -13.33 6.34 6.60
N ASP A 160 -14.14 5.42 7.13
CA ASP A 160 -13.91 4.77 8.42
C ASP A 160 -13.66 5.76 9.57
N GLY A 161 -14.34 6.92 9.53
CA GLY A 161 -14.18 8.01 10.50
C GLY A 161 -12.99 8.95 10.22
N HIS A 162 -12.14 8.65 9.22
CA HIS A 162 -11.03 9.50 8.82
C HIS A 162 -11.45 10.51 7.75
N LYS A 163 -11.20 11.80 8.00
CA LYS A 163 -11.51 12.87 7.04
C LYS A 163 -10.41 12.99 5.99
N VAL A 164 -10.79 12.76 4.74
CA VAL A 164 -9.96 12.90 3.53
C VAL A 164 -10.45 14.11 2.74
N VAL A 165 -9.58 15.10 2.54
CA VAL A 165 -9.96 16.31 1.83
C VAL A 165 -9.98 16.07 0.32
N LEU A 166 -11.00 16.61 -0.36
CA LEU A 166 -11.09 16.59 -1.81
C LEU A 166 -10.60 17.91 -2.41
N SER A 167 -9.98 17.78 -3.59
CA SER A 167 -9.62 18.90 -4.46
C SER A 167 -10.03 18.56 -5.89
N HIS A 168 -10.38 19.57 -6.68
CA HIS A 168 -10.95 19.39 -8.02
C HIS A 168 -10.15 20.09 -9.12
N THR A 169 -8.92 20.49 -8.81
CA THR A 169 -8.12 21.34 -9.67
C THR A 169 -7.40 20.57 -10.77
N ARG A 170 -7.38 21.14 -11.99
CA ARG A 170 -6.64 20.57 -13.14
C ARG A 170 -5.17 21.01 -13.17
N ASP A 171 -4.87 22.17 -12.61
CA ASP A 171 -3.50 22.64 -12.45
C ASP A 171 -2.86 21.95 -11.23
N PRO A 172 -1.81 21.14 -11.42
CA PRO A 172 -1.18 20.47 -10.29
C PRO A 172 -0.48 21.40 -9.30
N ALA A 173 -0.13 22.62 -9.70
CA ALA A 173 0.52 23.59 -8.81
C ALA A 173 -0.45 24.19 -7.78
N GLU A 174 -1.75 24.13 -8.06
CA GLU A 174 -2.81 24.63 -7.17
C GLU A 174 -3.35 23.57 -6.21
N ILE A 175 -2.93 22.31 -6.37
CA ILE A 175 -3.37 21.23 -5.48
C ILE A 175 -2.75 21.47 -4.08
N PRO A 176 -3.55 21.55 -3.00
CA PRO A 176 -3.05 22.02 -1.70
C PRO A 176 -2.33 20.92 -0.89
N PHE A 177 -1.29 20.27 -1.45
CA PHE A 177 -0.57 19.17 -0.78
C PHE A 177 0.09 19.61 0.53
N ALA A 178 0.84 20.72 0.52
CA ALA A 178 1.49 21.27 1.73
C ALA A 178 0.49 21.58 2.84
N LYS A 179 -0.68 22.12 2.49
CA LYS A 179 -1.71 22.55 3.45
C LYS A 179 -2.21 21.38 4.30
N TYR A 180 -2.37 20.21 3.70
CA TYR A 180 -2.94 19.03 4.34
C TYR A 180 -1.89 17.99 4.75
N GLY A 181 -0.59 18.27 4.56
CA GLY A 181 0.49 17.36 4.91
C GLY A 181 0.55 16.10 4.04
N ALA A 182 0.12 16.20 2.78
CA ALA A 182 0.20 15.12 1.80
C ALA A 182 1.60 15.10 1.16
N ASP A 183 2.58 14.61 1.92
CA ASP A 183 4.00 14.65 1.57
C ASP A 183 4.36 13.74 0.39
N TYR A 184 3.70 12.57 0.29
CA TYR A 184 3.96 11.58 -0.75
C TYR A 184 2.74 11.45 -1.64
N VAL A 185 2.92 11.69 -2.94
CA VAL A 185 1.79 11.72 -3.88
C VAL A 185 1.82 10.51 -4.80
N CYS A 186 0.71 9.76 -4.82
CA CYS A 186 0.45 8.79 -5.87
C CYS A 186 -0.11 9.52 -7.09
N GLU A 187 0.69 9.58 -8.14
CA GLU A 187 0.29 10.15 -9.43
C GLU A 187 -0.29 9.04 -10.31
N SER A 188 -1.62 9.04 -10.40
CA SER A 188 -2.39 7.98 -11.07
C SER A 188 -3.34 8.49 -12.16
N THR A 189 -3.14 9.75 -12.60
CA THR A 189 -3.84 10.28 -13.79
C THR A 189 -3.29 9.74 -15.10
N GLY A 190 -2.02 9.30 -15.11
CA GLY A 190 -1.29 8.89 -16.33
C GLY A 190 -0.81 10.06 -17.19
N VAL A 191 -1.01 11.31 -16.74
CA VAL A 191 -0.65 12.52 -17.50
C VAL A 191 0.75 13.05 -17.11
N PHE A 192 1.04 13.06 -15.81
CA PHE A 192 2.26 13.64 -15.22
C PHE A 192 3.30 12.56 -14.91
N LEU A 193 3.85 11.95 -15.95
CA LEU A 193 4.77 10.80 -15.85
C LEU A 193 6.23 11.16 -16.17
N THR A 194 6.62 12.43 -15.96
CA THR A 194 8.02 12.88 -16.13
C THR A 194 8.42 13.81 -14.99
N THR A 195 9.72 13.90 -14.74
CA THR A 195 10.36 14.73 -13.72
C THR A 195 10.04 16.21 -13.92
N GLU A 196 9.95 16.68 -15.17
CA GLU A 196 9.61 18.08 -15.46
C GLU A 196 8.15 18.38 -15.12
N LYS A 197 7.24 17.45 -15.44
CA LYS A 197 5.80 17.64 -15.24
C LYS A 197 5.40 17.64 -13.78
N ILE A 198 6.12 16.91 -12.94
CA ILE A 198 5.81 16.80 -11.51
C ILE A 198 6.35 17.98 -10.69
N GLN A 199 7.14 18.87 -11.30
CA GLN A 199 7.65 20.06 -10.61
C GLN A 199 6.50 20.93 -10.08
N ALA A 200 5.34 20.91 -10.75
CA ALA A 200 4.13 21.55 -10.26
C ALA A 200 3.65 20.95 -8.92
N HIS A 201 3.63 19.62 -8.80
CA HIS A 201 3.28 18.92 -7.56
C HIS A 201 4.28 19.21 -6.43
N LEU A 202 5.57 19.27 -6.75
CA LEU A 202 6.62 19.60 -5.78
C LEU A 202 6.46 21.04 -5.27
N LYS A 203 6.15 21.99 -6.16
CA LYS A 203 5.84 23.39 -5.80
C LYS A 203 4.59 23.51 -4.93
N ALA A 204 3.60 22.66 -5.19
CA ALA A 204 2.38 22.53 -4.39
C ALA A 204 2.62 21.92 -2.99
N GLY A 205 3.84 21.42 -2.71
CA GLY A 205 4.25 20.96 -1.39
C GLY A 205 4.45 19.46 -1.25
N ALA A 206 4.30 18.69 -2.33
CA ALA A 206 4.69 17.29 -2.31
C ALA A 206 6.21 17.17 -2.14
N LYS A 207 6.67 16.25 -1.27
CA LYS A 207 8.09 15.93 -1.12
C LYS A 207 8.54 14.91 -2.16
N LYS A 208 7.66 13.96 -2.50
CA LYS A 208 7.93 12.89 -3.47
C LYS A 208 6.68 12.53 -4.25
N VAL A 209 6.89 12.15 -5.51
CA VAL A 209 5.83 11.70 -6.40
C VAL A 209 6.12 10.28 -6.89
N VAL A 210 5.13 9.40 -6.77
CA VAL A 210 5.19 8.00 -7.17
C VAL A 210 4.24 7.78 -8.34
N PHE A 211 4.78 7.40 -9.49
CA PHE A 211 3.99 7.16 -10.69
C PHE A 211 3.36 5.77 -10.63
N SER A 212 2.05 5.69 -10.85
CA SER A 212 1.34 4.42 -10.95
C SER A 212 1.44 3.77 -12.34
N ALA A 213 2.37 4.24 -13.17
CA ALA A 213 2.59 3.81 -14.55
C ALA A 213 4.09 3.97 -14.90
N PRO A 214 4.56 3.35 -16.00
CA PRO A 214 5.92 3.57 -16.47
C PRO A 214 6.21 5.05 -16.67
N ALA A 215 7.39 5.47 -16.20
CA ALA A 215 7.90 6.80 -16.50
C ALA A 215 8.03 7.02 -18.01
N LYS A 216 7.86 8.26 -18.45
CA LYS A 216 8.08 8.69 -19.84
C LYS A 216 9.45 9.34 -20.05
N ASP A 217 10.25 9.39 -18.99
CA ASP A 217 11.61 9.89 -18.92
C ASP A 217 12.50 8.87 -18.20
N GLU A 218 13.72 9.27 -17.83
CA GLU A 218 14.69 8.46 -17.11
C GLU A 218 14.41 8.33 -15.60
N SER A 219 13.18 8.62 -15.15
CA SER A 219 12.81 8.45 -13.74
C SER A 219 12.99 6.99 -13.31
N HIS A 220 13.60 6.82 -12.14
CA HIS A 220 13.95 5.49 -11.64
C HIS A 220 12.71 4.61 -11.45
N THR A 221 12.77 3.40 -11.98
CA THR A 221 11.65 2.45 -11.94
C THR A 221 11.92 1.36 -10.92
N ILE A 222 10.98 1.17 -10.00
CA ILE A 222 11.09 0.22 -8.90
C ILE A 222 9.95 -0.80 -8.98
N VAL A 223 10.33 -2.06 -8.87
CA VAL A 223 9.45 -3.20 -8.64
C VAL A 223 9.78 -3.76 -7.26
N MET A 224 8.80 -3.70 -6.36
CA MET A 224 8.94 -4.19 -5.00
C MET A 224 9.20 -5.70 -5.00
N GLY A 225 10.19 -6.13 -4.22
CA GLY A 225 10.68 -7.52 -4.17
C GLY A 225 11.71 -7.87 -5.24
N VAL A 226 12.03 -6.96 -6.17
CA VAL A 226 12.99 -7.20 -7.25
C VAL A 226 14.21 -6.30 -7.17
N ASN A 227 14.00 -4.97 -7.11
CA ASN A 227 15.08 -3.98 -7.15
C ASN A 227 14.87 -2.81 -6.19
N GLN A 228 14.06 -2.95 -5.14
CA GLN A 228 13.73 -1.89 -4.18
C GLN A 228 14.95 -1.30 -3.47
N GLU A 229 16.04 -2.07 -3.34
CA GLU A 229 17.32 -1.64 -2.77
C GLU A 229 18.01 -0.55 -3.60
N THR A 230 17.63 -0.39 -4.87
CA THR A 230 18.14 0.67 -5.73
C THR A 230 17.48 2.03 -5.46
N TYR A 231 16.45 2.07 -4.61
CA TYR A 231 15.83 3.30 -4.16
C TYR A 231 16.83 4.19 -3.41
N LYS A 232 16.80 5.49 -3.70
CA LYS A 232 17.57 6.48 -2.97
C LYS A 232 16.67 7.57 -2.39
N PRO A 233 16.82 7.97 -1.11
CA PRO A 233 15.98 9.00 -0.48
C PRO A 233 16.02 10.37 -1.16
N GLU A 234 16.99 10.65 -2.02
CA GLU A 234 17.09 11.90 -2.77
C GLU A 234 16.19 11.93 -4.01
N MET A 235 15.69 10.76 -4.46
CA MET A 235 14.82 10.66 -5.63
C MET A 235 13.48 11.37 -5.37
N GLN A 236 13.18 12.39 -6.17
CA GLN A 236 11.92 13.14 -6.10
C GLN A 236 10.77 12.41 -6.83
N ALA A 237 11.11 11.64 -7.86
CA ALA A 237 10.19 10.85 -8.66
C ALA A 237 10.61 9.38 -8.67
N VAL A 238 9.64 8.48 -8.56
CA VAL A 238 9.84 7.04 -8.76
C VAL A 238 8.66 6.48 -9.53
N SER A 239 8.92 5.61 -10.50
CA SER A 239 7.87 4.84 -11.18
C SER A 239 7.69 3.47 -10.54
N CYS A 240 6.44 3.07 -10.28
CA CYS A 240 6.08 1.70 -9.90
C CYS A 240 5.92 0.76 -11.11
N ALA A 241 6.52 1.11 -12.25
CA ALA A 241 6.45 0.36 -13.50
C ALA A 241 5.01 0.15 -14.01
N SER A 242 4.81 -0.88 -14.83
CA SER A 242 3.48 -1.35 -15.26
C SER A 242 3.04 -2.59 -14.48
N CYS A 243 1.74 -2.93 -14.54
CA CYS A 243 1.22 -4.16 -13.96
C CYS A 243 1.87 -5.41 -14.56
N THR A 244 2.11 -5.44 -15.88
CA THR A 244 2.82 -6.54 -16.55
C THR A 244 4.26 -6.65 -16.07
N THR A 245 4.95 -5.52 -15.86
CA THR A 245 6.31 -5.51 -15.31
C THR A 245 6.34 -6.10 -13.90
N ASN A 246 5.40 -5.71 -13.04
CA ASN A 246 5.31 -6.25 -11.69
C ASN A 246 4.98 -7.75 -11.67
N GLY A 247 4.18 -8.25 -12.61
CA GLY A 247 3.89 -9.67 -12.74
C GLY A 247 5.06 -10.50 -13.29
N LEU A 248 5.86 -9.93 -14.19
CA LEU A 248 6.94 -10.64 -14.88
C LEU A 248 8.29 -10.58 -14.13
N ALA A 249 8.63 -9.43 -13.56
CA ALA A 249 9.98 -9.16 -13.05
C ALA A 249 10.44 -10.13 -11.93
N PRO A 250 9.60 -10.56 -10.97
CA PRO A 250 10.03 -11.53 -9.96
C PRO A 250 10.43 -12.88 -10.58
N MET A 251 9.69 -13.35 -11.59
CA MET A 251 10.02 -14.60 -12.28
C MET A 251 11.34 -14.50 -13.04
N VAL A 252 11.53 -13.39 -13.75
CA VAL A 252 12.79 -13.13 -14.49
C VAL A 252 13.97 -13.07 -13.53
N LYS A 253 13.83 -12.37 -12.40
CA LYS A 253 14.87 -12.30 -11.37
C LYS A 253 15.24 -13.67 -10.83
N ALA A 254 14.24 -14.48 -10.46
CA ALA A 254 14.49 -15.82 -9.92
C ALA A 254 15.26 -16.71 -10.90
N ILE A 255 14.91 -16.68 -12.19
CA ILE A 255 15.62 -17.43 -13.24
C ILE A 255 17.04 -16.89 -13.42
N ASN A 256 17.20 -15.57 -13.50
CA ASN A 256 18.50 -14.94 -13.69
C ASN A 256 19.47 -15.27 -12.54
N ASP A 257 19.03 -15.18 -11.29
CA ASP A 257 19.85 -15.49 -10.11
C ASP A 257 20.25 -16.99 -10.07
N ALA A 258 19.33 -17.88 -10.45
CA ALA A 258 19.57 -19.32 -10.52
C ALA A 258 20.52 -19.72 -11.65
N LEU A 259 20.55 -18.99 -12.77
CA LEU A 259 21.46 -19.24 -13.88
C LEU A 259 22.83 -18.58 -13.65
N ALA A 260 22.86 -17.37 -13.09
CA ALA A 260 24.10 -16.68 -12.75
C ALA A 260 24.95 -17.47 -11.74
N SER A 261 24.31 -18.18 -10.80
CA SER A 261 24.99 -19.06 -9.84
C SER A 261 25.53 -20.38 -10.42
N ARG A 262 25.15 -20.73 -11.66
CA ARG A 262 25.62 -21.95 -12.35
C ARG A 262 26.79 -21.71 -13.31
N GLY A 263 27.15 -20.44 -13.56
CA GLY A 263 28.24 -20.03 -14.44
C GLY A 263 29.53 -19.64 -13.72
N ALA A 264 29.64 -19.92 -12.42
CA ALA A 264 30.83 -19.70 -11.59
C ALA A 264 31.44 -21.03 -11.12
#